data_AF-A0A2A9GYQ8-F1
#
_entry.id   AF-A0A2A9GYQ8-F1
#
_cell.length_a   1.000
_cell.length_b   1.000
_cell.length_c   1.000
_cell.angle_alpha   90.00
_cell.angle_beta   90.00
_cell.angle_gamma   90.00
#
_symmetry.space_group_name_H-M   'P 1'
#
loop_
_entity.id
_entity.type
_entity.pdbx_description
1 polymer ?
#
loop_
_entity_poly.entity_id
_entity_poly.type
_entity_poly.pdbx_seq_one_letter_code
_entity_poly.pdbx_strand_id
1 'polypeptide(L)'
;MKKTPGPGAATEDSGVVIPADAEGRRSSSRLGREVTAAALDPVDPVGAAAALREVDWRNGYPVHARRLVEAGLGRTRDELAIAEAGLTAVRDRLRITTDSGEAPLAEALERPAARPLHTRTVHGTQAPAEEFSLPHAGRRLTGDKLLERLAAWERSGILEPSAADAVREVAAHPEWLALRGRRVVVLGASAEMGPLRALLSWGAEVVAVDLPRPELWQRLEKLARSSAGVLMLPEQQDGPGADLLQDLPAVADWLGELDGPLVLGNYVYADGAVNLRLSAATDLLATQLTGARDDVALAWLATPTDVFAVPPEVVEASAEAYDHRGLRAFRPLIKGVSGGRLLKRNHRPGTSPGIADAMIPQQGPNYILAKRLHRWRAAVARRDGVEVSLRVAPPTKTRSVTRNRALAAAYAGAHHFGIEVFDPATSNTLMAALLVHDLNTGGSALPATAAPWQHEAEKAVHGGLWRGAYDPRSALGLALVLGWGAVRG
;
A
#
# COMPACT_ATOMS: atom_id res chain seq x y z
N MET A 1 -32.53 -13.97 7.27
CA MET A 1 -32.94 -12.93 6.30
C MET A 1 -31.69 -12.29 5.72
N LYS A 2 -31.37 -12.59 4.45
CA LYS A 2 -30.26 -11.95 3.75
C LYS A 2 -30.62 -10.49 3.51
N LYS A 3 -29.80 -9.56 4.00
CA LYS A 3 -29.92 -8.13 3.68
C LYS A 3 -29.73 -7.98 2.16
N THR A 4 -30.77 -7.52 1.47
CA THR A 4 -30.64 -7.00 0.11
C THR A 4 -29.61 -5.87 0.14
N PRO A 5 -28.56 -5.88 -0.70
CA PRO A 5 -27.65 -4.74 -0.80
C PRO A 5 -28.45 -3.51 -1.24
N GLY A 6 -28.12 -2.33 -0.69
CA GLY A 6 -28.62 -1.08 -1.24
C GLY A 6 -28.14 -0.88 -2.68
N PRO A 7 -28.83 -0.03 -3.48
CA PRO A 7 -28.39 0.30 -4.83
C PRO A 7 -26.95 0.84 -4.78
N GLY A 8 -26.05 0.25 -5.57
CA GLY A 8 -24.66 0.73 -5.73
C GLY A 8 -23.56 0.00 -4.94
N ALA A 9 -23.83 -1.14 -4.29
CA ALA A 9 -22.77 -2.00 -3.72
C ALA A 9 -22.47 -3.18 -4.64
N ALA A 10 -21.22 -3.27 -5.16
CA ALA A 10 -20.74 -4.44 -5.88
C ALA A 10 -21.00 -5.71 -5.06
N THR A 11 -21.80 -6.61 -5.61
CA THR A 11 -21.97 -7.96 -5.10
C THR A 11 -20.71 -8.79 -5.39
N GLU A 12 -20.61 -10.00 -4.83
CA GLU A 12 -19.52 -10.93 -5.19
C GLU A 12 -19.53 -11.28 -6.69
N ASP A 13 -20.62 -11.01 -7.41
CA ASP A 13 -20.90 -11.45 -8.77
C ASP A 13 -20.93 -10.33 -9.83
N SER A 14 -20.65 -9.07 -9.48
CA SER A 14 -20.72 -7.93 -10.41
C SER A 14 -19.38 -7.23 -10.60
N GLY A 15 -19.14 -6.65 -11.78
CA GLY A 15 -17.90 -5.95 -12.10
C GLY A 15 -16.72 -6.90 -12.36
N VAL A 16 -15.51 -6.52 -11.95
CA VAL A 16 -14.35 -7.44 -11.98
C VAL A 16 -14.56 -8.57 -10.98
N VAL A 17 -14.53 -9.84 -11.39
CA VAL A 17 -14.84 -11.01 -10.55
C VAL A 17 -13.77 -12.11 -10.65
N ILE A 18 -13.70 -12.95 -9.61
CA ILE A 18 -12.95 -14.21 -9.63
C ILE A 18 -13.81 -15.25 -10.35
N PRO A 19 -13.32 -15.97 -11.37
CA PRO A 19 -14.15 -16.92 -12.11
C PRO A 19 -14.77 -17.97 -11.19
N ALA A 20 -16.02 -18.33 -11.48
CA ALA A 20 -16.70 -19.42 -10.79
C ALA A 20 -16.18 -20.79 -11.28
N ASP A 21 -16.15 -21.78 -10.39
CA ASP A 21 -15.94 -23.17 -10.80
C ASP A 21 -17.22 -23.79 -11.39
N ALA A 22 -17.14 -25.07 -11.81
CA ALA A 22 -18.26 -25.80 -12.40
C ALA A 22 -19.48 -25.89 -11.45
N GLU A 23 -19.28 -25.74 -10.13
CA GLU A 23 -20.33 -25.69 -9.13
C GLU A 23 -20.78 -24.25 -8.79
N GLY A 24 -20.33 -23.25 -9.54
CA GLY A 24 -20.68 -21.84 -9.36
C GLY A 24 -19.93 -21.15 -8.22
N ARG A 25 -18.90 -21.77 -7.62
CA ARG A 25 -18.19 -21.21 -6.46
C ARG A 25 -16.96 -20.41 -6.89
N ARG A 26 -16.84 -19.19 -6.37
CA ARG A 26 -15.67 -18.31 -6.56
C ARG A 26 -14.67 -18.50 -5.40
N SER A 27 -13.42 -18.84 -5.71
CA SER A 27 -12.40 -19.13 -4.67
C SER A 27 -11.17 -18.24 -4.80
N SER A 28 -11.07 -17.27 -3.88
CA SER A 28 -9.88 -16.41 -3.78
C SER A 28 -8.63 -17.16 -3.31
N SER A 29 -8.78 -18.22 -2.51
CA SER A 29 -7.65 -19.08 -2.14
C SER A 29 -7.06 -19.82 -3.34
N ARG A 30 -7.91 -20.36 -4.23
CA ARG A 30 -7.48 -21.01 -5.47
C ARG A 30 -6.74 -20.01 -6.36
N LEU A 31 -7.34 -18.84 -6.59
CA LEU A 31 -6.73 -17.77 -7.37
C LEU A 31 -5.37 -17.36 -6.79
N GLY A 32 -5.29 -17.10 -5.48
CA GLY A 32 -4.05 -16.66 -4.85
C GLY A 32 -2.92 -17.69 -4.95
N ARG A 33 -3.26 -18.97 -4.83
CA ARG A 33 -2.34 -20.09 -4.99
C ARG A 33 -1.80 -20.18 -6.42
N GLU A 34 -2.69 -20.14 -7.40
CA GLU A 34 -2.33 -20.25 -8.83
C GLU A 34 -1.52 -19.05 -9.32
N VAL A 35 -1.88 -17.83 -8.89
CA VAL A 35 -1.12 -16.61 -9.22
C VAL A 35 0.27 -16.65 -8.60
N THR A 36 0.38 -17.07 -7.34
CA THR A 36 1.69 -17.20 -6.68
C THR A 36 2.57 -18.23 -7.39
N ALA A 37 1.98 -19.35 -7.81
CA ALA A 37 2.70 -20.36 -8.56
C ALA A 37 3.14 -19.86 -9.93
N ALA A 38 2.24 -19.23 -10.69
CA ALA A 38 2.56 -18.67 -12.00
C ALA A 38 3.64 -17.58 -11.92
N ALA A 39 3.63 -16.76 -10.87
CA ALA A 39 4.67 -15.77 -10.62
C ALA A 39 6.03 -16.41 -10.32
N LEU A 40 6.08 -17.54 -9.60
CA LEU A 40 7.33 -18.27 -9.31
C LEU A 40 7.87 -19.04 -10.51
N ASP A 41 7.00 -19.56 -11.38
CA ASP A 41 7.34 -20.55 -12.41
C ASP A 41 8.54 -20.17 -13.31
N PRO A 42 8.69 -18.91 -13.79
CA PRO A 42 9.81 -18.56 -14.67
C PRO A 42 11.20 -18.62 -14.02
N VAL A 43 11.27 -18.58 -12.68
CA VAL A 43 12.52 -18.43 -11.93
C VAL A 43 12.74 -19.58 -10.95
N ASP A 44 11.67 -20.09 -10.34
CA ASP A 44 11.68 -21.16 -9.35
C ASP A 44 10.51 -22.15 -9.59
N PRO A 45 10.62 -23.04 -10.60
CA PRO A 45 9.61 -24.06 -10.90
C PRO A 45 9.32 -25.00 -9.72
N VAL A 46 10.32 -25.26 -8.87
CA VAL A 46 10.14 -26.08 -7.65
C VAL A 46 9.24 -25.35 -6.66
N GLY A 47 9.43 -24.04 -6.50
CA GLY A 47 8.60 -23.16 -5.68
C GLY A 47 7.19 -23.02 -6.21
N ALA A 48 7.04 -22.90 -7.54
CA ALA A 48 5.75 -22.88 -8.21
C ALA A 48 4.96 -24.18 -7.94
N ALA A 49 5.59 -25.33 -8.13
CA ALA A 49 4.97 -26.63 -7.86
C ALA A 49 4.64 -26.83 -6.37
N ALA A 50 5.47 -26.30 -5.46
CA ALA A 50 5.17 -26.31 -4.03
C ALA A 50 3.95 -25.44 -3.69
N ALA A 51 3.85 -24.24 -4.27
CA ALA A 51 2.69 -23.37 -4.08
C ALA A 51 1.39 -24.04 -4.58
N LEU A 52 1.39 -24.65 -5.76
CA LEU A 52 0.20 -25.35 -6.29
C LEU A 52 -0.27 -26.51 -5.41
N ARG A 53 0.66 -27.20 -4.74
CA ARG A 53 0.35 -28.35 -3.86
C ARG A 53 -0.03 -27.94 -2.44
N GLU A 54 0.02 -26.66 -2.09
CA GLU A 54 -0.42 -26.19 -0.77
C GLU A 54 -1.94 -26.38 -0.62
N VAL A 55 -2.31 -27.26 0.32
CA VAL A 55 -3.69 -27.67 0.58
C VAL A 55 -4.39 -26.67 1.50
N ASP A 56 -3.67 -26.09 2.47
CA ASP A 56 -4.18 -25.10 3.41
C ASP A 56 -3.59 -23.73 3.07
N TRP A 57 -4.00 -23.20 1.91
CA TRP A 57 -3.52 -21.90 1.44
C TRP A 57 -3.71 -20.78 2.46
N ARG A 58 -4.79 -20.85 3.27
CA ARG A 58 -5.11 -19.81 4.25
C ARG A 58 -4.00 -19.65 5.29
N ASN A 59 -3.35 -20.74 5.67
CA ASN A 59 -2.29 -20.72 6.69
C ASN A 59 -0.88 -20.93 6.10
N GLY A 60 -0.75 -21.63 4.97
CA GLY A 60 0.52 -21.97 4.32
C GLY A 60 1.11 -20.88 3.41
N TYR A 61 0.29 -19.91 2.96
CA TYR A 61 0.76 -18.85 2.04
C TYR A 61 2.02 -18.07 2.49
N PRO A 62 2.33 -17.82 3.79
CA PRO A 62 3.46 -16.98 4.16
C PRO A 62 4.80 -17.52 3.67
N VAL A 63 4.99 -18.85 3.62
CA VAL A 63 6.21 -19.46 3.07
C VAL A 63 6.37 -19.15 1.58
N HIS A 64 5.29 -19.26 0.80
CA HIS A 64 5.31 -18.97 -0.63
C HIS A 64 5.46 -17.48 -0.92
N ALA A 65 4.85 -16.63 -0.09
CA ALA A 65 5.02 -15.19 -0.16
C ALA A 65 6.49 -14.80 0.08
N ARG A 66 7.14 -15.35 1.11
CA ARG A 66 8.58 -15.12 1.32
C ARG A 66 9.41 -15.61 0.14
N ARG A 67 9.09 -16.79 -0.38
CA ARG A 67 9.81 -17.42 -1.50
C ARG A 67 9.77 -16.61 -2.79
N LEU A 68 8.67 -15.91 -3.09
CA LEU A 68 8.59 -14.98 -4.23
C LEU A 68 9.67 -13.88 -4.17
N VAL A 69 9.96 -13.36 -2.98
CA VAL A 69 11.02 -12.36 -2.81
C VAL A 69 12.38 -13.05 -2.92
N GLU A 70 12.61 -14.12 -2.16
CA GLU A 70 13.86 -14.87 -2.18
C GLU A 70 14.29 -15.34 -3.58
N ALA A 71 13.35 -15.82 -4.38
CA ALA A 71 13.61 -16.32 -5.73
C ALA A 71 13.95 -15.19 -6.71
N GLY A 72 13.40 -13.99 -6.54
CA GLY A 72 13.73 -12.85 -7.41
C GLY A 72 15.06 -12.21 -7.07
N LEU A 73 15.53 -12.32 -5.83
CA LEU A 73 16.76 -11.66 -5.41
C LEU A 73 18.00 -12.22 -6.11
N GLY A 74 18.92 -11.31 -6.43
CA GLY A 74 20.24 -11.60 -7.00
C GLY A 74 20.37 -11.25 -8.48
N ARG A 75 19.27 -11.26 -9.24
CA ARG A 75 19.24 -10.82 -10.65
C ARG A 75 18.00 -9.99 -10.93
N THR A 76 18.17 -8.74 -11.35
CA THR A 76 17.05 -7.85 -11.72
C THR A 76 16.08 -8.47 -12.73
N ARG A 77 16.60 -9.29 -13.66
CA ARG A 77 15.77 -10.04 -14.62
C ARG A 77 14.78 -10.99 -13.93
N ASP A 78 15.18 -11.63 -12.84
CA ASP A 78 14.35 -12.60 -12.11
C ASP A 78 13.24 -11.87 -11.34
N GLU A 79 13.56 -10.75 -10.67
CA GLU A 79 12.58 -9.88 -10.00
C GLU A 79 11.47 -9.44 -10.98
N LEU A 80 11.88 -8.96 -12.16
CA LEU A 80 10.97 -8.51 -13.21
C LEU A 80 10.16 -9.67 -13.81
N ALA A 81 10.79 -10.82 -14.07
CA ALA A 81 10.09 -12.00 -14.59
C ALA A 81 8.98 -12.48 -13.64
N ILE A 82 9.25 -12.48 -12.33
CA ILE A 82 8.25 -12.82 -11.30
C ILE A 82 7.11 -11.79 -11.30
N ALA A 83 7.44 -10.50 -11.34
CA ALA A 83 6.47 -9.41 -11.33
C ALA A 83 5.54 -9.48 -12.56
N GLU A 84 6.11 -9.64 -13.75
CA GLU A 84 5.35 -9.75 -15.00
C GLU A 84 4.47 -10.98 -15.03
N ALA A 85 5.02 -12.15 -14.69
CA ALA A 85 4.25 -13.40 -14.68
C ALA A 85 3.09 -13.35 -13.68
N GLY A 86 3.30 -12.74 -12.50
CA GLY A 86 2.24 -12.52 -11.52
C GLY A 86 1.13 -11.59 -12.02
N LEU A 87 1.49 -10.45 -12.63
CA LEU A 87 0.52 -9.51 -13.20
C LEU A 87 -0.26 -10.12 -14.36
N THR A 88 0.41 -10.85 -15.26
CA THR A 88 -0.23 -11.59 -16.35
C THR A 88 -1.16 -12.67 -15.81
N ALA A 89 -0.71 -13.46 -14.83
CA ALA A 89 -1.53 -14.51 -14.24
C ALA A 89 -2.84 -14.01 -13.62
N VAL A 90 -2.83 -12.80 -13.02
CA VAL A 90 -4.04 -12.14 -12.51
C VAL A 90 -4.95 -11.69 -13.65
N ARG A 91 -4.39 -10.99 -14.65
CA ARG A 91 -5.13 -10.48 -15.82
C ARG A 91 -5.82 -11.62 -16.59
N ASP A 92 -5.14 -12.74 -16.80
CA ASP A 92 -5.65 -13.88 -17.57
C ASP A 92 -6.76 -14.66 -16.82
N ARG A 93 -6.74 -14.63 -15.48
CA ARG A 93 -7.66 -15.42 -14.65
C ARG A 93 -8.91 -14.66 -14.27
N LEU A 94 -8.78 -13.37 -13.95
CA LEU A 94 -9.93 -12.58 -13.58
C LEU A 94 -10.85 -12.34 -14.78
N ARG A 95 -12.11 -12.10 -14.46
CA ARG A 95 -13.18 -11.86 -15.42
C ARG A 95 -13.87 -10.54 -15.11
N ILE A 96 -14.63 -10.03 -16.06
CA ILE A 96 -15.60 -8.96 -15.85
C ILE A 96 -16.99 -9.48 -16.16
N THR A 97 -17.95 -9.18 -15.29
CA THR A 97 -19.37 -9.49 -15.53
C THR A 97 -19.96 -8.48 -16.51
N THR A 98 -20.70 -8.99 -17.49
CA THR A 98 -21.43 -8.24 -18.53
C THR A 98 -22.88 -8.70 -18.60
N ASP A 99 -23.72 -7.98 -19.34
CA ASP A 99 -25.10 -8.38 -19.62
C ASP A 99 -25.19 -9.75 -20.32
N SER A 100 -24.16 -10.11 -21.09
CA SER A 100 -24.05 -11.39 -21.81
C SER A 100 -23.33 -12.51 -21.03
N GLY A 101 -22.90 -12.25 -19.78
CA GLY A 101 -22.15 -13.21 -18.96
C GLY A 101 -20.75 -12.72 -18.58
N GLU A 102 -19.83 -13.64 -18.27
CA GLU A 102 -18.45 -13.30 -17.92
C GLU A 102 -17.54 -13.24 -19.14
N ALA A 103 -16.66 -12.24 -19.17
CA ALA A 103 -15.63 -12.09 -20.19
C ALA A 103 -14.24 -11.92 -19.56
N PRO A 104 -13.15 -12.17 -20.31
CA PRO A 104 -11.79 -11.85 -19.87
C PRO A 104 -11.66 -10.41 -19.34
N LEU A 105 -10.90 -10.23 -18.26
CA LEU A 105 -10.67 -8.90 -17.69
C LEU A 105 -9.99 -7.95 -18.70
N ALA A 106 -9.14 -8.47 -19.59
CA ALA A 106 -8.47 -7.67 -20.63
C ALA A 106 -9.47 -6.92 -21.55
N GLU A 107 -10.64 -7.52 -21.81
CA GLU A 107 -11.69 -6.91 -22.65
C GLU A 107 -12.49 -5.83 -21.90
N ALA A 108 -12.22 -5.59 -20.61
CA ALA A 108 -13.00 -4.63 -19.83
C ALA A 108 -12.94 -3.22 -20.42
N LEU A 109 -11.75 -2.78 -20.85
CA LEU A 109 -11.50 -1.43 -21.35
C LEU A 109 -11.72 -1.27 -22.86
N GLU A 110 -11.97 -2.35 -23.59
CA GLU A 110 -12.33 -2.31 -25.02
C GLU A 110 -13.80 -1.96 -25.23
N ARG A 111 -14.60 -2.01 -24.16
CA ARG A 111 -16.04 -1.76 -24.21
C ARG A 111 -16.37 -0.30 -23.97
N PRO A 112 -17.35 0.26 -24.70
CA PRO A 112 -17.83 1.61 -24.43
C PRO A 112 -18.31 1.75 -22.99
N ALA A 113 -17.98 2.87 -22.35
CA ALA A 113 -18.55 3.24 -21.07
C ALA A 113 -20.09 3.36 -21.17
N ALA A 114 -20.81 2.50 -20.44
CA ALA A 114 -22.28 2.53 -20.41
C ALA A 114 -22.82 3.82 -19.78
N ARG A 115 -22.06 4.42 -18.86
CA ARG A 115 -22.41 5.65 -18.14
C ARG A 115 -21.20 6.61 -18.17
N PRO A 116 -21.15 7.58 -19.10
CA PRO A 116 -20.03 8.52 -19.14
C PRO A 116 -19.96 9.36 -17.86
N LEU A 117 -18.74 9.73 -17.48
CA LEU A 117 -18.48 10.59 -16.32
C LEU A 117 -18.22 12.02 -16.78
N HIS A 118 -18.72 12.99 -16.01
CA HIS A 118 -18.39 14.39 -16.20
C HIS A 118 -17.61 14.93 -15.00
N THR A 119 -16.76 15.92 -15.23
CA THR A 119 -16.00 16.56 -14.16
C THR A 119 -16.83 17.63 -13.48
N ARG A 120 -17.03 17.50 -12.16
CA ARG A 120 -17.45 18.61 -11.31
C ARG A 120 -16.28 19.10 -10.47
N THR A 121 -16.12 20.41 -10.39
CA THR A 121 -15.00 21.05 -9.68
C THR A 121 -15.48 21.79 -8.44
N VAL A 122 -14.77 21.60 -7.33
CA VAL A 122 -14.97 22.30 -6.06
C VAL A 122 -13.68 23.02 -5.67
N HIS A 123 -13.74 24.34 -5.65
CA HIS A 123 -12.61 25.19 -5.28
C HIS A 123 -12.57 25.42 -3.77
N GLY A 124 -11.39 25.29 -3.18
CA GLY A 124 -11.09 25.74 -1.84
C GLY A 124 -11.13 27.26 -1.71
N THR A 125 -11.26 27.73 -0.47
CA THR A 125 -11.39 29.15 -0.14
C THR A 125 -10.28 29.65 0.79
N GLN A 126 -9.42 28.76 1.26
CA GLN A 126 -8.33 29.08 2.19
C GLN A 126 -7.03 29.38 1.44
N ALA A 127 -6.10 30.06 2.11
CA ALA A 127 -4.74 30.22 1.61
C ALA A 127 -3.97 28.88 1.71
N PRO A 128 -3.09 28.56 0.74
CA PRO A 128 -2.23 27.38 0.81
C PRO A 128 -1.26 27.48 1.98
N ALA A 129 -0.89 26.33 2.54
CA ALA A 129 0.14 26.30 3.59
C ALA A 129 1.49 26.80 3.06
N GLU A 130 2.13 27.70 3.80
CA GLU A 130 3.43 28.29 3.44
C GLU A 130 4.62 27.50 4.00
N GLU A 131 4.38 26.55 4.89
CA GLU A 131 5.39 25.67 5.47
C GLU A 131 4.88 24.23 5.59
N PHE A 132 5.79 23.25 5.52
CA PHE A 132 5.46 21.86 5.81
C PHE A 132 5.23 21.67 7.30
N SER A 133 4.08 21.11 7.66
CA SER A 133 3.69 20.83 9.04
C SER A 133 3.25 19.38 9.18
N LEU A 134 3.91 18.64 10.08
CA LEU A 134 3.58 17.24 10.39
C LEU A 134 2.69 17.15 11.66
N PRO A 135 1.44 16.67 11.57
CA PRO A 135 0.65 16.32 12.75
C PRO A 135 1.31 15.15 13.49
N HIS A 136 1.55 15.28 14.79
CA HIS A 136 2.09 14.19 15.62
C HIS A 136 1.68 14.37 17.09
N ALA A 137 1.11 13.33 17.69
CA ALA A 137 0.70 13.31 19.10
C ALA A 137 -0.12 14.55 19.53
N GLY A 138 -1.12 14.92 18.72
CA GLY A 138 -2.01 16.06 18.98
C GLY A 138 -1.38 17.45 18.75
N ARG A 139 -0.14 17.52 18.26
CA ARG A 139 0.57 18.77 17.93
C ARG A 139 0.86 18.85 16.44
N ARG A 140 1.16 20.05 15.96
CA ARG A 140 1.73 20.29 14.63
C ARG A 140 3.22 20.58 14.78
N LEU A 141 4.07 19.80 14.12
CA LEU A 141 5.51 19.94 14.16
C LEU A 141 5.98 20.66 12.89
N THR A 142 6.73 21.74 13.09
CA THR A 142 7.36 22.59 12.06
C THR A 142 8.76 22.97 12.54
N GLY A 143 9.62 23.46 11.62
CA GLY A 143 10.98 23.91 11.93
C GLY A 143 11.77 22.89 12.76
N ASP A 144 12.48 23.36 13.79
CA ASP A 144 13.34 22.53 14.63
C ASP A 144 12.61 21.34 15.29
N LYS A 145 11.35 21.52 15.68
CA LYS A 145 10.55 20.43 16.31
C LYS A 145 10.29 19.27 15.34
N LEU A 146 10.16 19.57 14.06
CA LEU A 146 10.08 18.55 13.02
C LEU A 146 11.43 17.84 12.87
N LEU A 147 12.53 18.60 12.76
CA LEU A 147 13.87 18.05 12.59
C LEU A 147 14.29 17.15 13.76
N GLU A 148 14.00 17.57 14.99
CA GLU A 148 14.24 16.79 16.21
C GLU A 148 13.43 15.48 16.20
N ARG A 149 12.17 15.52 15.74
CA ARG A 149 11.32 14.33 15.62
C ARG A 149 11.86 13.36 14.59
N LEU A 150 12.25 13.84 13.40
CA LEU A 150 12.84 13.00 12.36
C LEU A 150 14.13 12.34 12.87
N ALA A 151 15.01 13.10 13.51
CA ALA A 151 16.25 12.58 14.10
C ALA A 151 15.98 11.55 15.21
N ALA A 152 14.92 11.73 16.00
CA ALA A 152 14.51 10.75 17.01
C ALA A 152 14.01 9.44 16.38
N TRP A 153 13.25 9.53 15.29
CA TRP A 153 12.77 8.36 14.55
C TRP A 153 13.92 7.61 13.85
N GLU A 154 14.88 8.30 13.25
CA GLU A 154 16.08 7.69 12.68
C GLU A 154 16.89 6.93 13.74
N ARG A 155 17.23 7.59 14.86
CA ARG A 155 17.99 6.97 15.96
C ARG A 155 17.29 5.75 16.56
N SER A 156 15.95 5.77 16.56
CA SER A 156 15.15 4.66 17.08
C SER A 156 14.86 3.58 16.02
N GLY A 157 15.34 3.76 14.79
CA GLY A 157 15.13 2.84 13.68
C GLY A 157 13.66 2.75 13.26
N ILE A 158 12.88 3.82 13.40
CA ILE A 158 11.45 3.84 13.06
C ILE A 158 11.22 4.02 11.55
N LEU A 159 12.14 4.73 10.89
CA LEU A 159 12.20 4.94 9.45
C LEU A 159 13.64 4.80 8.98
N GLU A 160 13.82 4.62 7.68
CA GLU A 160 15.14 4.63 7.04
C GLU A 160 15.66 6.07 6.91
N PRO A 161 16.97 6.32 7.06
CA PRO A 161 17.55 7.68 7.02
C PRO A 161 17.14 8.48 5.77
N SER A 162 17.12 7.83 4.61
CA SER A 162 16.69 8.46 3.35
C SER A 162 15.24 8.97 3.38
N ALA A 163 14.37 8.41 4.23
CA ALA A 163 13.01 8.91 4.41
C ALA A 163 12.99 10.25 5.15
N ALA A 164 13.81 10.36 6.21
CA ALA A 164 13.92 11.59 6.97
C ALA A 164 14.61 12.68 6.16
N ASP A 165 15.65 12.36 5.39
CA ASP A 165 16.31 13.31 4.48
C ASP A 165 15.33 13.86 3.44
N ALA A 166 14.52 12.99 2.81
CA ALA A 166 13.49 13.42 1.88
C ALA A 166 12.47 14.38 2.52
N VAL A 167 12.06 14.13 3.76
CA VAL A 167 11.13 15.01 4.48
C VAL A 167 11.79 16.34 4.87
N ARG A 168 13.08 16.33 5.23
CA ARG A 168 13.85 17.56 5.49
C ARG A 168 13.93 18.42 4.22
N GLU A 169 14.17 17.79 3.08
CA GLU A 169 14.27 18.47 1.79
C GLU A 169 12.92 19.12 1.40
N VAL A 170 11.81 18.38 1.53
CA VAL A 170 10.46 18.94 1.34
C VAL A 170 10.17 20.08 2.31
N ALA A 171 10.58 19.96 3.58
CA ALA A 171 10.39 21.03 4.56
C ALA A 171 11.19 22.30 4.22
N ALA A 172 12.32 22.15 3.54
CA ALA A 172 13.13 23.27 3.04
C ALA A 172 12.60 23.88 1.74
N HIS A 173 11.69 23.19 1.03
CA HIS A 173 11.14 23.58 -0.27
C HIS A 173 9.60 23.57 -0.24
N PRO A 174 8.97 24.46 0.57
CA PRO A 174 7.51 24.48 0.73
C PRO A 174 6.75 24.74 -0.59
N GLU A 175 7.40 25.35 -1.58
CA GLU A 175 6.84 25.55 -2.92
C GLU A 175 6.52 24.25 -3.66
N TRP A 176 7.15 23.12 -3.28
CA TRP A 176 6.88 21.80 -3.87
C TRP A 176 5.53 21.22 -3.43
N LEU A 177 5.02 21.61 -2.25
CA LEU A 177 3.85 21.00 -1.62
C LEU A 177 2.58 21.06 -2.49
N ALA A 178 2.44 22.12 -3.27
CA ALA A 178 1.27 22.34 -4.13
C ALA A 178 1.30 21.49 -5.41
N LEU A 179 2.42 20.84 -5.75
CA LEU A 179 2.60 20.05 -6.98
C LEU A 179 2.10 20.78 -8.23
N ARG A 180 2.44 22.07 -8.36
CA ARG A 180 1.94 22.93 -9.44
C ARG A 180 2.21 22.31 -10.81
N GLY A 181 1.20 22.32 -11.67
CA GLY A 181 1.28 21.75 -13.02
C GLY A 181 1.02 20.25 -13.09
N ARG A 182 0.70 19.58 -11.97
CA ARG A 182 0.28 18.18 -11.94
C ARG A 182 -1.08 18.03 -11.28
N ARG A 183 -1.91 17.13 -11.79
CA ARG A 183 -3.17 16.71 -11.17
C ARG A 183 -2.98 15.38 -10.46
N VAL A 184 -3.22 15.33 -9.16
CA VAL A 184 -3.07 14.09 -8.39
C VAL A 184 -4.39 13.34 -8.35
N VAL A 185 -4.46 12.22 -9.08
CA VAL A 185 -5.59 11.30 -9.03
C VAL A 185 -5.47 10.46 -7.76
N VAL A 186 -6.50 10.48 -6.92
CA VAL A 186 -6.57 9.72 -5.67
C VAL A 186 -7.69 8.69 -5.79
N LEU A 187 -7.31 7.45 -6.14
CA LEU A 187 -8.20 6.31 -6.12
C LEU A 187 -8.44 5.88 -4.67
N GLY A 188 -9.70 5.91 -4.23
CA GLY A 188 -10.06 5.76 -2.82
C GLY A 188 -9.90 7.07 -2.05
N ALA A 189 -10.51 8.15 -2.55
CA ALA A 189 -10.40 9.50 -2.00
C ALA A 189 -10.75 9.63 -0.50
N SER A 190 -11.60 8.74 0.02
CA SER A 190 -11.99 8.67 1.43
C SER A 190 -11.11 7.73 2.29
N ALA A 191 -10.11 7.07 1.70
CA ALA A 191 -9.19 6.19 2.42
C ALA A 191 -8.36 6.98 3.44
N GLU A 192 -8.27 6.47 4.67
CA GLU A 192 -7.58 7.16 5.78
C GLU A 192 -6.08 7.40 5.53
N MET A 193 -5.47 6.54 4.71
CA MET A 193 -4.06 6.60 4.32
C MET A 193 -3.82 7.44 3.06
N GLY A 194 -4.87 7.88 2.35
CA GLY A 194 -4.72 8.69 1.14
C GLY A 194 -4.21 10.10 1.43
N PRO A 195 -3.46 10.72 0.49
CA PRO A 195 -2.83 12.02 0.68
C PRO A 195 -3.80 13.20 0.48
N LEU A 196 -5.05 12.95 0.12
CA LEU A 196 -6.02 13.97 -0.32
C LEU A 196 -6.12 15.16 0.62
N ARG A 197 -6.19 14.93 1.94
CA ARG A 197 -6.30 16.03 2.91
C ARG A 197 -5.05 16.93 2.91
N ALA A 198 -3.87 16.32 2.88
CA ALA A 198 -2.61 17.06 2.86
C ALA A 198 -2.48 17.86 1.56
N LEU A 199 -2.68 17.20 0.42
CA LEU A 199 -2.62 17.83 -0.92
C LEU A 199 -3.59 19.01 -1.05
N LEU A 200 -4.85 18.84 -0.65
CA LEU A 200 -5.82 19.92 -0.65
C LEU A 200 -5.44 21.07 0.30
N SER A 201 -4.82 20.79 1.44
CA SER A 201 -4.34 21.84 2.36
C SER A 201 -3.13 22.60 1.81
N TRP A 202 -2.35 21.98 0.93
CA TRP A 202 -1.19 22.57 0.27
C TRP A 202 -1.53 23.33 -1.00
N GLY A 203 -2.78 23.29 -1.45
CA GLY A 203 -3.22 24.00 -2.66
C GLY A 203 -3.13 23.17 -3.94
N ALA A 204 -2.96 21.86 -3.84
CA ALA A 204 -2.87 20.99 -5.02
C ALA A 204 -4.23 20.78 -5.71
N GLU A 205 -4.17 20.41 -7.00
CA GLU A 205 -5.30 19.90 -7.77
C GLU A 205 -5.44 18.38 -7.56
N VAL A 206 -6.56 17.97 -7.00
CA VAL A 206 -6.83 16.56 -6.68
C VAL A 206 -8.04 16.06 -7.48
N VAL A 207 -7.83 15.00 -8.25
CA VAL A 207 -8.89 14.27 -8.96
C VAL A 207 -9.29 13.07 -8.10
N ALA A 208 -10.44 13.15 -7.44
CA ALA A 208 -10.89 12.12 -6.51
C ALA A 208 -11.73 11.07 -7.21
N VAL A 209 -11.41 9.78 -6.98
CA VAL A 209 -12.29 8.65 -7.36
C VAL A 209 -12.67 7.89 -6.10
N ASP A 210 -13.96 7.73 -5.87
CA ASP A 210 -14.51 6.92 -4.79
C ASP A 210 -15.93 6.45 -5.13
N LEU A 211 -16.44 5.52 -4.33
CA LEU A 211 -17.76 4.90 -4.52
C LEU A 211 -18.87 5.96 -4.62
N PRO A 212 -19.92 5.72 -5.43
CA PRO A 212 -21.07 6.61 -5.58
C PRO A 212 -21.98 6.59 -4.34
N ARG A 213 -21.48 7.12 -3.22
CA ARG A 213 -22.19 7.22 -1.94
C ARG A 213 -22.30 8.68 -1.51
N PRO A 214 -23.51 9.25 -1.42
CA PRO A 214 -23.69 10.67 -1.13
C PRO A 214 -22.95 11.16 0.13
N GLU A 215 -22.87 10.35 1.19
CA GLU A 215 -22.24 10.75 2.45
C GLU A 215 -20.70 10.81 2.37
N LEU A 216 -20.09 10.08 1.42
CA LEU A 216 -18.66 10.22 1.14
C LEU A 216 -18.39 11.57 0.48
N TRP A 217 -19.14 11.88 -0.58
CA TRP A 217 -18.96 13.09 -1.37
C TRP A 217 -19.32 14.36 -0.61
N GLN A 218 -20.38 14.37 0.20
CA GLN A 218 -20.68 15.50 1.09
C GLN A 218 -19.50 15.85 2.02
N ARG A 219 -18.79 14.83 2.53
CA ARG A 219 -17.62 15.04 3.40
C ARG A 219 -16.40 15.52 2.61
N LEU A 220 -16.14 14.96 1.44
CA LEU A 220 -15.03 15.35 0.57
C LEU A 220 -15.20 16.77 0.04
N GLU A 221 -16.40 17.15 -0.40
CA GLU A 221 -16.70 18.52 -0.85
C GLU A 221 -16.59 19.52 0.29
N LYS A 222 -17.09 19.18 1.50
CA LYS A 222 -16.92 20.03 2.67
C LYS A 222 -15.44 20.25 2.98
N LEU A 223 -14.63 19.18 2.92
CA LEU A 223 -13.18 19.26 3.11
C LEU A 223 -12.52 20.16 2.06
N ALA A 224 -12.88 20.01 0.79
CA ALA A 224 -12.36 20.81 -0.31
C ALA A 224 -12.71 22.29 -0.19
N ARG A 225 -13.97 22.64 0.12
CA ARG A 225 -14.37 24.05 0.32
C ARG A 225 -13.58 24.72 1.46
N SER A 226 -13.20 23.96 2.48
CA SER A 226 -12.40 24.42 3.62
C SER A 226 -10.88 24.27 3.43
N SER A 227 -10.40 23.95 2.24
CA SER A 227 -8.98 23.81 1.93
C SER A 227 -8.50 24.94 1.01
N ALA A 228 -7.24 24.84 0.56
CA ALA A 228 -6.64 25.77 -0.39
C ALA A 228 -6.61 25.23 -1.83
N GLY A 229 -6.82 23.92 -1.98
CA GLY A 229 -6.71 23.21 -3.25
C GLY A 229 -8.00 23.16 -4.04
N VAL A 230 -7.96 22.38 -5.12
CA VAL A 230 -9.11 22.14 -6.00
C VAL A 230 -9.43 20.66 -6.00
N LEU A 231 -10.70 20.31 -5.79
CA LEU A 231 -11.18 18.94 -5.89
C LEU A 231 -11.99 18.78 -7.18
N MET A 232 -11.52 17.92 -8.07
CA MET A 232 -12.26 17.42 -9.22
C MET A 232 -12.87 16.07 -8.86
N LEU A 233 -14.16 15.88 -9.14
CA LEU A 233 -14.87 14.62 -8.87
C LEU A 233 -15.65 14.15 -10.10
N PRO A 234 -15.83 12.83 -10.26
CA PRO A 234 -16.66 12.27 -11.31
C PRO A 234 -18.13 12.43 -10.93
N GLU A 235 -18.92 12.93 -11.87
CA GLU A 235 -20.36 13.06 -11.76
C GLU A 235 -21.06 12.18 -12.80
N GLN A 236 -21.95 11.32 -12.31
CA GLN A 236 -22.90 10.55 -13.09
C GLN A 236 -24.28 11.22 -13.03
N GLN A 237 -25.24 10.75 -13.84
CA GLN A 237 -26.62 11.25 -13.83
C GLN A 237 -27.29 11.18 -12.45
N ASP A 238 -26.96 10.17 -11.64
CA ASP A 238 -27.56 9.96 -10.31
C ASP A 238 -26.77 10.64 -9.17
N GLY A 239 -25.67 11.33 -9.49
CA GLY A 239 -24.84 12.05 -8.52
C GLY A 239 -23.34 11.72 -8.61
N PRO A 240 -22.55 12.20 -7.63
CA PRO A 240 -21.10 12.06 -7.65
C PRO A 240 -20.63 10.63 -7.32
N GLY A 241 -19.55 10.22 -7.98
CA GLY A 241 -18.79 9.01 -7.71
C GLY A 241 -18.76 7.99 -8.85
N ALA A 242 -17.85 7.03 -8.71
CA ALA A 242 -17.66 5.92 -9.64
C ALA A 242 -17.08 4.71 -8.88
N ASP A 243 -17.65 3.52 -9.10
CA ASP A 243 -17.17 2.27 -8.53
C ASP A 243 -16.13 1.64 -9.47
N LEU A 244 -14.87 1.60 -9.07
CA LEU A 244 -13.77 1.02 -9.87
C LEU A 244 -13.96 -0.45 -10.27
N LEU A 245 -14.88 -1.20 -9.62
CA LEU A 245 -15.21 -2.56 -10.07
C LEU A 245 -16.24 -2.58 -11.19
N GLN A 246 -17.13 -1.58 -11.27
CA GLN A 246 -18.28 -1.56 -12.18
C GLN A 246 -18.09 -0.53 -13.30
N ASP A 247 -17.64 0.67 -12.95
CA ASP A 247 -17.47 1.83 -13.83
C ASP A 247 -16.03 1.94 -14.38
N LEU A 248 -15.26 0.85 -14.36
CA LEU A 248 -13.84 0.86 -14.76
C LEU A 248 -13.60 1.49 -16.15
N PRO A 249 -14.37 1.17 -17.21
CA PRO A 249 -14.19 1.78 -18.52
C PRO A 249 -14.48 3.29 -18.49
N ALA A 250 -15.56 3.68 -17.80
CA ALA A 250 -15.93 5.10 -17.67
C ALA A 250 -14.88 5.91 -16.91
N VAL A 251 -14.26 5.33 -15.88
CA VAL A 251 -13.14 5.96 -15.16
C VAL A 251 -11.90 6.07 -16.04
N ALA A 252 -11.59 5.05 -16.84
CA ALA A 252 -10.44 5.08 -17.74
C ALA A 252 -10.60 6.16 -18.81
N ASP A 253 -11.76 6.22 -19.48
CA ASP A 253 -12.07 7.23 -20.49
C ASP A 253 -12.00 8.64 -19.88
N TRP A 254 -12.68 8.84 -18.74
CA TRP A 254 -12.72 10.13 -18.06
C TRP A 254 -11.34 10.62 -17.63
N LEU A 255 -10.51 9.77 -17.04
CA LEU A 255 -9.14 10.14 -16.67
C LEU A 255 -8.26 10.38 -17.90
N GLY A 256 -8.49 9.64 -18.99
CA GLY A 256 -7.79 9.81 -20.26
C GLY A 256 -8.01 11.18 -20.89
N GLU A 257 -9.22 11.73 -20.74
CA GLU A 257 -9.64 13.04 -21.29
C GLU A 257 -9.19 14.25 -20.45
N LEU A 258 -8.65 14.06 -19.24
CA LEU A 258 -8.22 15.19 -18.41
C LEU A 258 -6.96 15.86 -18.96
N ASP A 259 -6.99 17.19 -19.03
CA ASP A 259 -5.81 17.97 -19.44
C ASP A 259 -4.66 17.89 -18.44
N GLY A 260 -3.43 17.93 -18.96
CA GLY A 260 -2.19 18.08 -18.20
C GLY A 260 -1.69 16.83 -17.47
N PRO A 261 -0.46 16.86 -16.93
CA PRO A 261 0.19 15.70 -16.31
C PRO A 261 -0.59 15.12 -15.13
N LEU A 262 -0.67 13.80 -15.08
CA LEU A 262 -1.40 13.06 -14.04
C LEU A 262 -0.46 12.31 -13.11
N VAL A 263 -0.80 12.27 -11.83
CA VAL A 263 -0.22 11.34 -10.85
C VAL A 263 -1.31 10.38 -10.41
N LEU A 264 -1.30 9.13 -10.91
CA LEU A 264 -2.26 8.10 -10.54
C LEU A 264 -1.88 7.44 -9.20
N GLY A 265 -2.43 7.96 -8.12
CA GLY A 265 -2.26 7.44 -6.77
C GLY A 265 -3.32 6.43 -6.38
N ASN A 266 -2.90 5.20 -6.09
CA ASN A 266 -3.77 4.12 -5.65
C ASN A 266 -3.73 3.92 -4.13
N TYR A 267 -4.84 4.31 -3.48
CA TYR A 267 -5.06 4.18 -2.04
C TYR A 267 -6.30 3.35 -1.69
N VAL A 268 -6.87 2.65 -2.67
CA VAL A 268 -8.06 1.83 -2.43
C VAL A 268 -7.74 0.67 -1.50
N TYR A 269 -8.73 0.33 -0.70
CA TYR A 269 -8.67 -0.83 0.19
C TYR A 269 -10.07 -1.39 0.37
N ALA A 270 -10.17 -2.72 0.28
CA ALA A 270 -11.33 -3.46 0.72
C ALA A 270 -10.90 -4.69 1.54
N ASP A 271 -11.87 -5.35 2.17
CA ASP A 271 -11.61 -6.59 2.90
C ASP A 271 -11.70 -7.81 1.98
N GLY A 272 -10.83 -8.80 2.22
CA GLY A 272 -10.92 -10.13 1.59
C GLY A 272 -10.73 -10.11 0.07
N ALA A 273 -11.59 -10.85 -0.64
CA ALA A 273 -11.46 -11.06 -2.09
C ALA A 273 -11.73 -9.78 -2.91
N VAL A 274 -12.54 -8.86 -2.38
CA VAL A 274 -12.82 -7.56 -3.02
C VAL A 274 -11.54 -6.74 -3.19
N ASN A 275 -10.61 -6.83 -2.22
CA ASN A 275 -9.33 -6.12 -2.32
C ASN A 275 -8.50 -6.57 -3.54
N LEU A 276 -8.51 -7.88 -3.81
CA LEU A 276 -7.79 -8.45 -4.94
C LEU A 276 -8.42 -8.05 -6.27
N ARG A 277 -9.76 -8.07 -6.34
CA ARG A 277 -10.53 -7.59 -7.50
C ARG A 277 -10.23 -6.12 -7.79
N LEU A 278 -10.24 -5.28 -6.75
CA LEU A 278 -9.89 -3.86 -6.85
C LEU A 278 -8.45 -3.66 -7.31
N SER A 279 -7.49 -4.40 -6.74
CA SER A 279 -6.08 -4.29 -7.11
C SER A 279 -5.86 -4.59 -8.59
N ALA A 280 -6.54 -5.61 -9.12
CA ALA A 280 -6.50 -5.94 -10.54
C ALA A 280 -7.18 -4.89 -11.43
N ALA A 281 -8.34 -4.35 -11.01
CA ALA A 281 -9.01 -3.27 -11.72
C ALA A 281 -8.11 -2.03 -11.83
N THR A 282 -7.47 -1.64 -10.72
CA THR A 282 -6.54 -0.51 -10.70
C THR A 282 -5.23 -0.77 -11.45
N ASP A 283 -4.76 -2.02 -11.53
CA ASP A 283 -3.61 -2.40 -12.36
C ASP A 283 -3.92 -2.25 -13.86
N LEU A 284 -5.12 -2.68 -14.27
CA LEU A 284 -5.60 -2.51 -15.63
C LEU A 284 -5.75 -1.02 -15.98
N LEU A 285 -6.34 -0.22 -15.08
CA LEU A 285 -6.45 1.23 -15.24
C LEU A 285 -5.07 1.90 -15.38
N ALA A 286 -4.11 1.54 -14.52
CA ALA A 286 -2.76 2.08 -14.59
C ALA A 286 -2.10 1.73 -15.93
N THR A 287 -2.23 0.47 -16.37
CA THR A 287 -1.67 0.00 -17.65
C THR A 287 -2.27 0.77 -18.83
N GLN A 288 -3.59 0.98 -18.84
CA GLN A 288 -4.26 1.73 -19.91
C GLN A 288 -3.78 3.18 -19.96
N LEU A 289 -3.77 3.88 -18.81
CA LEU A 289 -3.39 5.29 -18.76
C LEU A 289 -1.93 5.49 -19.19
N THR A 290 -1.00 4.66 -18.72
CA THR A 290 0.41 4.76 -19.14
C THR A 290 0.66 4.28 -20.57
N GLY A 291 -0.25 3.49 -21.15
CA GLY A 291 -0.18 3.11 -22.56
C GLY A 291 -0.75 4.18 -23.50
N ALA A 292 -1.72 4.96 -23.02
CA ALA A 292 -2.39 6.02 -23.79
C ALA A 292 -1.73 7.40 -23.63
N ARG A 293 -0.95 7.62 -22.58
CA ARG A 293 -0.35 8.92 -22.21
C ARG A 293 1.10 8.78 -21.78
N ASP A 294 1.92 9.76 -22.14
CA ASP A 294 3.33 9.87 -21.77
C ASP A 294 3.58 10.71 -20.50
N ASP A 295 2.54 11.38 -19.99
CA ASP A 295 2.60 12.33 -18.87
C ASP A 295 1.96 11.79 -17.57
N VAL A 296 1.97 10.46 -17.40
CA VAL A 296 1.39 9.78 -16.23
C VAL A 296 2.49 9.25 -15.31
N ALA A 297 2.50 9.74 -14.07
CA ALA A 297 3.22 9.16 -12.95
C ALA A 297 2.32 8.23 -12.14
N LEU A 298 2.88 7.21 -11.49
CA LEU A 298 2.14 6.26 -10.66
C LEU A 298 2.57 6.33 -9.19
N ALA A 299 1.63 6.19 -8.27
CA ALA A 299 1.93 6.24 -6.84
C ALA A 299 1.18 5.16 -6.02
N TRP A 300 1.89 4.54 -5.08
CA TRP A 300 1.35 3.53 -4.18
C TRP A 300 1.98 3.60 -2.79
N LEU A 301 1.22 3.10 -1.81
CA LEU A 301 1.75 2.77 -0.49
C LEU A 301 1.96 1.26 -0.39
N ALA A 302 3.22 0.86 -0.24
CA ALA A 302 3.56 -0.51 0.15
C ALA A 302 3.24 -0.71 1.64
N THR A 303 2.81 -1.92 2.00
CA THR A 303 2.55 -2.27 3.39
C THR A 303 3.85 -2.61 4.11
N PRO A 304 4.05 -2.18 5.37
CA PRO A 304 5.28 -2.51 6.09
C PRO A 304 5.27 -3.94 6.62
N THR A 305 4.14 -4.65 6.48
CA THR A 305 3.92 -6.02 6.94
C THR A 305 3.92 -7.02 5.78
N ASP A 306 4.82 -6.82 4.82
CA ASP A 306 5.16 -7.79 3.76
C ASP A 306 6.63 -8.24 3.94
N VAL A 307 7.17 -8.93 2.95
CA VAL A 307 8.57 -9.33 2.87
C VAL A 307 9.34 -8.38 1.95
N PHE A 308 10.43 -7.84 2.45
CA PHE A 308 11.29 -6.91 1.71
C PHE A 308 12.75 -7.36 1.72
N ALA A 309 13.45 -7.07 0.62
CA ALA A 309 14.90 -7.01 0.65
C ALA A 309 15.30 -5.75 1.40
N VAL A 310 16.23 -5.88 2.35
CA VAL A 310 16.72 -4.76 3.14
C VAL A 310 18.25 -4.71 3.07
N PRO A 311 18.84 -3.51 3.12
CA PRO A 311 20.28 -3.37 3.01
C PRO A 311 20.96 -3.86 4.30
N PRO A 312 22.27 -4.18 4.25
CA PRO A 312 22.99 -4.79 5.38
C PRO A 312 22.90 -3.99 6.69
N GLU A 313 22.87 -2.67 6.62
CA GLU A 313 22.79 -1.74 7.75
C GLU A 313 21.51 -1.94 8.57
N VAL A 314 20.45 -2.45 7.96
CA VAL A 314 19.20 -2.82 8.66
C VAL A 314 19.41 -4.10 9.48
N VAL A 315 20.10 -5.09 8.92
CA VAL A 315 20.42 -6.37 9.59
C VAL A 315 21.36 -6.13 10.77
N GLU A 316 22.37 -5.28 10.58
CA GLU A 316 23.33 -4.88 11.61
C GLU A 316 22.63 -4.13 12.75
N ALA A 317 21.84 -3.11 12.45
CA ALA A 317 21.08 -2.37 13.46
C ALA A 317 20.13 -3.27 14.28
N SER A 318 19.49 -4.25 13.63
CA SER A 318 18.66 -5.23 14.32
C SER A 318 19.46 -6.17 15.23
N ALA A 319 20.66 -6.59 14.80
CA ALA A 319 21.55 -7.41 15.61
C ALA A 319 22.02 -6.64 16.86
N GLU A 320 22.41 -5.38 16.71
CA GLU A 320 22.74 -4.50 17.84
C GLU A 320 21.54 -4.31 18.78
N ALA A 321 20.36 -4.01 18.25
CA ALA A 321 19.14 -3.87 19.06
C ALA A 321 18.82 -5.14 19.85
N TYR A 322 19.08 -6.32 19.27
CA TYR A 322 18.89 -7.61 19.92
C TYR A 322 19.86 -7.86 21.07
N ASP A 323 21.10 -7.38 20.96
CA ASP A 323 22.15 -7.56 21.97
C ASP A 323 22.07 -6.51 23.09
N HIS A 324 21.47 -5.34 22.82
CA HIS A 324 21.41 -4.21 23.76
C HIS A 324 20.05 -3.95 24.45
N ARG A 325 18.91 -4.52 24.01
CA ARG A 325 17.60 -4.25 24.65
C ARG A 325 17.40 -4.90 26.03
N GLY A 326 16.69 -4.18 26.91
CA GLY A 326 16.47 -4.47 28.35
C GLY A 326 15.79 -5.80 28.72
N LEU A 327 15.24 -6.56 27.77
CA LEU A 327 14.76 -7.92 28.01
C LEU A 327 15.90 -8.96 28.02
N ARG A 328 17.16 -8.56 27.78
CA ARG A 328 18.33 -9.45 27.72
C ARG A 328 18.42 -10.40 28.92
N ALA A 329 18.17 -9.90 30.13
CA ALA A 329 18.26 -10.69 31.37
C ALA A 329 17.17 -11.77 31.48
N PHE A 330 15.92 -11.47 31.06
CA PHE A 330 14.78 -12.39 31.17
C PHE A 330 14.58 -13.26 29.92
N ARG A 331 15.28 -12.95 28.84
CA ARG A 331 15.14 -13.62 27.55
C ARG A 331 15.41 -15.13 27.60
N PRO A 332 16.47 -15.65 28.26
CA PRO A 332 16.71 -17.09 28.32
C PRO A 332 15.55 -17.83 28.98
N LEU A 333 14.94 -17.23 30.01
CA LEU A 333 13.77 -17.76 30.69
C LEU A 333 12.54 -17.77 29.76
N ILE A 334 12.23 -16.64 29.12
CA ILE A 334 11.08 -16.53 28.19
C ILE A 334 11.25 -17.50 27.00
N LYS A 335 12.47 -17.63 26.47
CA LYS A 335 12.78 -18.60 25.41
C LYS A 335 12.66 -20.04 25.93
N GLY A 336 13.15 -20.33 27.12
CA GLY A 336 13.02 -21.65 27.75
C GLY A 336 11.56 -22.08 27.90
N VAL A 337 10.73 -21.23 28.51
CA VAL A 337 9.30 -21.51 28.74
C VAL A 337 8.52 -21.63 27.42
N SER A 338 8.89 -20.85 26.41
CA SER A 338 8.20 -20.88 25.10
C SER A 338 8.74 -21.92 24.12
N GLY A 339 9.74 -22.74 24.50
CA GLY A 339 10.42 -23.66 23.59
C GLY A 339 11.08 -22.94 22.40
N GLY A 340 11.62 -21.74 22.63
CA GLY A 340 12.30 -20.91 21.63
C GLY A 340 11.37 -20.23 20.62
N ARG A 341 10.05 -20.26 20.83
CA ARG A 341 9.06 -19.71 19.90
C ARG A 341 8.93 -18.18 20.01
N LEU A 342 9.16 -17.61 21.19
CA LEU A 342 9.08 -16.17 21.43
C LEU A 342 10.44 -15.48 21.35
N LEU A 343 10.42 -14.17 21.04
CA LEU A 343 11.61 -13.32 20.99
C LEU A 343 12.71 -13.89 20.07
N LYS A 344 12.34 -14.33 18.87
CA LYS A 344 13.30 -14.76 17.83
C LYS A 344 14.05 -13.54 17.28
N ARG A 345 15.27 -13.73 16.76
CA ARG A 345 16.00 -12.66 16.03
C ARG A 345 15.15 -12.22 14.84
N ASN A 346 15.11 -10.92 14.54
CA ASN A 346 14.40 -10.41 13.36
C ASN A 346 15.05 -10.90 12.06
N HIS A 347 16.39 -10.79 11.99
CA HIS A 347 17.17 -11.26 10.86
C HIS A 347 18.16 -12.35 11.27
N ARG A 348 18.56 -13.15 10.28
CA ARG A 348 19.77 -13.98 10.40
C ARG A 348 20.98 -13.05 10.20
N PRO A 349 21.97 -13.04 11.12
CA PRO A 349 23.18 -12.24 10.93
C PRO A 349 23.95 -12.63 9.66
N GLY A 350 24.61 -11.66 9.03
CA GLY A 350 25.54 -11.89 7.91
C GLY A 350 24.90 -12.12 6.53
N THR A 351 23.60 -11.84 6.37
CA THR A 351 22.91 -11.93 5.07
C THR A 351 22.93 -10.60 4.31
N SER A 352 23.34 -10.61 3.04
CA SER A 352 23.29 -9.45 2.13
C SER A 352 22.79 -9.86 0.73
N PRO A 353 21.70 -9.26 0.21
CA PRO A 353 20.77 -8.41 0.95
C PRO A 353 20.12 -9.18 2.11
N GLY A 354 19.72 -8.45 3.15
CA GLY A 354 18.90 -9.00 4.22
C GLY A 354 17.46 -9.21 3.76
N ILE A 355 16.71 -10.01 4.52
CA ILE A 355 15.26 -10.19 4.31
C ILE A 355 14.53 -9.76 5.58
N ALA A 356 13.71 -8.73 5.45
CA ALA A 356 12.74 -8.33 6.47
C ALA A 356 11.42 -9.06 6.22
N ASP A 357 11.19 -10.15 6.94
CA ASP A 357 9.91 -10.88 6.93
C ASP A 357 9.01 -10.32 8.05
N ALA A 358 8.33 -9.21 7.74
CA ALA A 358 7.42 -8.53 8.66
C ALA A 358 5.96 -8.95 8.46
N MET A 359 5.70 -10.06 7.76
CA MET A 359 4.35 -10.51 7.48
C MET A 359 3.55 -10.80 8.75
N ILE A 360 2.30 -10.33 8.75
CA ILE A 360 1.31 -10.64 9.79
C ILE A 360 0.28 -11.59 9.17
N PRO A 361 0.36 -12.92 9.42
CA PRO A 361 -0.48 -13.91 8.76
C PRO A 361 -1.98 -13.63 8.86
N GLN A 362 -2.41 -12.97 9.94
CA GLN A 362 -3.79 -12.58 10.23
C GLN A 362 -4.39 -11.59 9.22
N GLN A 363 -3.57 -10.86 8.45
CA GLN A 363 -4.04 -10.01 7.35
C GLN A 363 -4.56 -10.85 6.16
N GLY A 364 -4.09 -12.10 6.05
CA GLY A 364 -4.58 -13.09 5.09
C GLY A 364 -3.95 -13.02 3.69
N PRO A 365 -4.09 -14.09 2.91
CA PRO A 365 -3.42 -14.22 1.61
C PRO A 365 -3.87 -13.18 0.57
N ASN A 366 -5.16 -12.82 0.57
CA ASN A 366 -5.69 -11.85 -0.39
C ASN A 366 -5.11 -10.44 -0.18
N TYR A 367 -4.85 -10.06 1.07
CA TYR A 367 -4.23 -8.78 1.39
C TYR A 367 -2.79 -8.72 0.87
N ILE A 368 -1.99 -9.76 1.17
CA ILE A 368 -0.59 -9.80 0.75
C ILE A 368 -0.48 -9.85 -0.78
N LEU A 369 -1.29 -10.67 -1.45
CA LEU A 369 -1.27 -10.71 -2.92
C LEU A 369 -1.67 -9.35 -3.53
N ALA A 370 -2.72 -8.71 -3.02
CA ALA A 370 -3.13 -7.37 -3.47
C ALA A 370 -1.99 -6.35 -3.36
N LYS A 371 -1.31 -6.30 -2.20
CA LYS A 371 -0.17 -5.38 -2.00
C LYS A 371 1.03 -5.72 -2.88
N ARG A 372 1.21 -6.99 -3.25
CA ARG A 372 2.25 -7.41 -4.18
C ARG A 372 1.96 -7.04 -5.62
N LEU A 373 0.69 -7.04 -6.04
CA LEU A 373 0.33 -6.53 -7.37
C LEU A 373 0.78 -5.07 -7.53
N HIS A 374 0.63 -4.24 -6.49
CA HIS A 374 1.12 -2.87 -6.52
C HIS A 374 2.65 -2.79 -6.67
N ARG A 375 3.39 -3.63 -5.93
CA ARG A 375 4.87 -3.70 -6.00
C ARG A 375 5.35 -4.21 -7.37
N TRP A 376 4.71 -5.25 -7.89
CA TRP A 376 5.02 -5.81 -9.21
C TRP A 376 4.77 -4.79 -10.31
N ARG A 377 3.62 -4.11 -10.30
CA ARG A 377 3.34 -3.04 -11.26
C ARG A 377 4.35 -1.90 -11.15
N ALA A 378 4.67 -1.47 -9.94
CA ALA A 378 5.69 -0.43 -9.73
C ALA A 378 7.05 -0.84 -10.33
N ALA A 379 7.49 -2.09 -10.15
CA ALA A 379 8.75 -2.58 -10.71
C ALA A 379 8.73 -2.61 -12.25
N VAL A 380 7.65 -3.13 -12.85
CA VAL A 380 7.47 -3.19 -14.31
C VAL A 380 7.40 -1.79 -14.90
N ALA A 381 6.60 -0.88 -14.32
CA ALA A 381 6.45 0.48 -14.80
C ALA A 381 7.77 1.27 -14.74
N ARG A 382 8.57 1.12 -13.69
CA ARG A 382 9.91 1.73 -13.61
C ARG A 382 10.85 1.25 -14.69
N ARG A 383 10.86 -0.06 -14.98
CA ARG A 383 11.64 -0.61 -16.09
C ARG A 383 11.21 0.00 -17.43
N ASP A 384 9.91 0.25 -17.58
CA ASP A 384 9.32 0.84 -18.79
C ASP A 384 9.48 2.38 -18.83
N GLY A 385 10.23 2.98 -17.89
CA GLY A 385 10.55 4.41 -17.87
C GLY A 385 9.45 5.29 -17.28
N VAL A 386 8.39 4.70 -16.71
CA VAL A 386 7.30 5.45 -16.06
C VAL A 386 7.78 5.98 -14.71
N GLU A 387 7.44 7.23 -14.40
CA GLU A 387 7.71 7.83 -13.10
C GLU A 387 6.87 7.13 -12.00
N VAL A 388 7.53 6.53 -10.99
CA VAL A 388 6.85 5.77 -9.91
C VAL A 388 7.30 6.16 -8.50
N SER A 389 6.34 6.56 -7.68
CA SER A 389 6.46 6.73 -6.22
C SER A 389 5.80 5.56 -5.47
N LEU A 390 6.58 4.54 -5.14
CA LEU A 390 6.17 3.43 -4.25
C LEU A 390 6.97 3.53 -2.95
N ARG A 391 6.30 3.79 -1.83
CA ARG A 391 6.95 3.92 -0.51
C ARG A 391 6.28 3.05 0.54
N VAL A 392 7.11 2.43 1.40
CA VAL A 392 6.64 1.63 2.54
C VAL A 392 6.04 2.56 3.59
N ALA A 393 4.74 2.45 3.79
CA ALA A 393 3.99 3.24 4.76
C ALA A 393 4.07 2.63 6.18
N PRO A 394 3.94 3.43 7.24
CA PRO A 394 4.05 2.93 8.60
C PRO A 394 2.83 2.11 9.05
N PRO A 395 3.01 1.21 10.05
CA PRO A 395 1.89 0.64 10.79
C PRO A 395 1.04 1.77 11.36
N THR A 396 -0.24 1.79 11.02
CA THR A 396 -1.12 2.92 11.31
C THR A 396 -2.41 2.47 11.99
N LYS A 397 -2.88 3.22 13.00
CA LYS A 397 -4.13 2.96 13.74
C LYS A 397 -5.37 3.38 12.93
N THR A 398 -5.56 2.81 11.75
CA THR A 398 -6.76 3.06 10.93
C THR A 398 -8.00 2.42 11.56
N ARG A 399 -9.18 2.94 11.20
CA ARG A 399 -10.47 2.36 11.60
C ARG A 399 -10.63 0.91 11.15
N SER A 400 -10.08 0.55 9.99
CA SER A 400 -10.11 -0.85 9.50
C SER A 400 -9.33 -1.80 10.42
N VAL A 401 -8.18 -1.37 10.94
CA VAL A 401 -7.35 -2.17 11.85
C VAL A 401 -7.92 -2.21 13.26
N THR A 402 -8.39 -1.07 13.79
CA THR A 402 -8.90 -0.99 15.16
C THR A 402 -10.22 -1.73 15.37
N ARG A 403 -10.97 -2.07 14.31
CA ARG A 403 -12.13 -2.97 14.37
C ARG A 403 -11.78 -4.36 14.91
N ASN A 404 -10.55 -4.84 14.67
CA ASN A 404 -10.09 -6.10 15.24
C ASN A 404 -9.45 -5.85 16.61
N ARG A 405 -10.15 -6.24 17.68
CA ARG A 405 -9.72 -6.02 19.08
C ARG A 405 -8.34 -6.61 19.39
N ALA A 406 -7.98 -7.74 18.78
CA ALA A 406 -6.67 -8.35 18.98
C ALA A 406 -5.57 -7.52 18.33
N LEU A 407 -5.76 -7.06 17.09
CA LEU A 407 -4.80 -6.17 16.43
C LEU A 407 -4.69 -4.82 17.14
N ALA A 408 -5.81 -4.23 17.56
CA ALA A 408 -5.83 -2.97 18.30
C ALA A 408 -4.99 -3.04 19.58
N ALA A 409 -5.15 -4.12 20.36
CA ALA A 409 -4.36 -4.34 21.56
C ALA A 409 -2.88 -4.64 21.27
N ALA A 410 -2.59 -5.46 20.26
CA ALA A 410 -1.21 -5.71 19.86
C ALA A 410 -0.51 -4.41 19.45
N TYR A 411 -1.21 -3.50 18.77
CA TYR A 411 -0.70 -2.18 18.41
C TYR A 411 -0.47 -1.29 19.64
N ALA A 412 -1.35 -1.36 20.65
CA ALA A 412 -1.14 -0.65 21.91
C ALA A 412 0.13 -1.11 22.63
N GLY A 413 0.44 -2.41 22.64
CA GLY A 413 1.65 -2.96 23.27
C GLY A 413 2.91 -2.96 22.39
N ALA A 414 2.82 -2.57 21.11
CA ALA A 414 3.91 -2.69 20.14
C ALA A 414 5.15 -1.85 20.50
N HIS A 415 4.95 -0.70 21.15
CA HIS A 415 6.02 0.21 21.55
C HIS A 415 7.04 -0.43 22.50
N HIS A 416 6.64 -1.39 23.34
CA HIS A 416 7.56 -2.17 24.19
C HIS A 416 8.59 -2.97 23.38
N PHE A 417 8.28 -3.27 22.12
CA PHE A 417 9.16 -3.99 21.19
C PHE A 417 9.84 -3.06 20.19
N GLY A 418 9.72 -1.74 20.35
CA GLY A 418 10.36 -0.75 19.48
C GLY A 418 9.59 -0.47 18.21
N ILE A 419 8.32 -0.87 18.17
CA ILE A 419 7.46 -0.64 17.03
C ILE A 419 6.61 0.59 17.31
N GLU A 420 6.71 1.60 16.45
CA GLU A 420 5.86 2.78 16.50
C GLU A 420 4.67 2.59 15.58
N VAL A 421 3.47 2.71 16.15
CA VAL A 421 2.21 2.69 15.41
C VAL A 421 1.67 4.10 15.33
N PHE A 422 1.58 4.61 14.12
CA PHE A 422 1.30 6.00 13.81
C PHE A 422 -0.20 6.29 13.84
N ASP A 423 -0.55 7.54 14.12
CA ASP A 423 -1.89 8.06 13.89
C ASP A 423 -2.10 8.33 12.39
N PRO A 424 -3.31 8.10 11.84
CA PRO A 424 -3.55 8.27 10.40
C PRO A 424 -3.13 9.63 9.84
N ALA A 425 -3.33 10.72 10.58
CA ALA A 425 -2.95 12.07 10.16
C ALA A 425 -1.43 12.27 10.07
N THR A 426 -0.65 11.58 10.92
CA THR A 426 0.81 11.59 10.83
C THR A 426 1.26 10.80 9.61
N SER A 427 0.74 9.58 9.45
CA SER A 427 1.09 8.71 8.34
C SER A 427 0.75 9.32 6.99
N ASN A 428 -0.49 9.80 6.79
CA ASN A 428 -0.89 10.32 5.48
C ASN A 428 -0.13 11.60 5.09
N THR A 429 0.18 12.48 6.05
CA THR A 429 0.97 13.69 5.79
C THR A 429 2.42 13.34 5.48
N LEU A 430 3.00 12.40 6.23
CA LEU A 430 4.36 11.93 6.00
C LEU A 430 4.51 11.24 4.64
N MET A 431 3.59 10.34 4.29
CA MET A 431 3.62 9.67 2.98
C MET A 431 3.31 10.62 1.82
N ALA A 432 2.47 11.65 2.04
CA ALA A 432 2.25 12.71 1.06
C ALA A 432 3.52 13.55 0.84
N ALA A 433 4.31 13.82 1.88
CA ALA A 433 5.59 14.50 1.74
C ALA A 433 6.58 13.66 0.90
N LEU A 434 6.65 12.35 1.13
CA LEU A 434 7.50 11.46 0.32
C LEU A 434 7.04 11.40 -1.14
N LEU A 435 5.73 11.41 -1.41
CA LEU A 435 5.20 11.54 -2.76
C LEU A 435 5.65 12.86 -3.41
N VAL A 436 5.52 13.98 -2.68
CA VAL A 436 5.96 15.30 -3.17
C VAL A 436 7.45 15.30 -3.47
N HIS A 437 8.27 14.72 -2.59
CA HIS A 437 9.71 14.58 -2.78
C HIS A 437 10.03 13.82 -4.07
N ASP A 438 9.42 12.63 -4.26
CA ASP A 438 9.70 11.77 -5.41
C ASP A 438 9.39 12.47 -6.74
N LEU A 439 8.28 13.22 -6.81
CA LEU A 439 7.82 13.91 -8.03
C LEU A 439 8.62 15.18 -8.38
N ASN A 440 9.34 15.77 -7.42
CA ASN A 440 10.14 16.99 -7.64
C ASN A 440 11.63 16.69 -7.83
N THR A 441 12.11 15.56 -7.32
CA THR A 441 13.54 15.18 -7.39
C THR A 441 13.84 14.17 -8.50
N GLY A 442 12.83 13.75 -9.28
CA GLY A 442 12.98 12.69 -10.27
C GLY A 442 13.35 11.36 -9.64
N GLY A 443 12.97 11.14 -8.36
CA GLY A 443 13.30 9.96 -7.53
C GLY A 443 12.65 8.66 -8.00
N SER A 444 12.17 8.66 -9.24
CA SER A 444 11.46 7.61 -9.95
C SER A 444 12.30 6.93 -11.02
N ALA A 445 13.38 7.56 -11.49
CA ALA A 445 14.35 6.94 -12.39
C ALA A 445 15.30 6.02 -11.61
N LEU A 446 15.08 4.71 -11.70
CA LEU A 446 16.05 3.74 -11.20
C LEU A 446 17.26 3.72 -12.15
N PRO A 447 18.51 3.78 -11.63
CA PRO A 447 19.67 3.44 -12.43
C PRO A 447 19.46 2.06 -13.08
N ALA A 448 19.91 1.85 -14.32
CA ALA A 448 19.74 0.58 -15.03
C ALA A 448 20.32 -0.63 -14.26
N THR A 449 21.22 -0.39 -13.31
CA THR A 449 21.85 -1.38 -12.44
C THR A 449 21.14 -1.59 -11.11
N ALA A 450 20.13 -0.80 -10.76
CA ALA A 450 19.42 -0.91 -9.50
C ALA A 450 18.39 -2.05 -9.55
N ALA A 451 18.40 -2.91 -8.53
CA ALA A 451 17.40 -3.95 -8.34
C ALA A 451 16.12 -3.32 -7.73
N PRO A 452 14.97 -3.32 -8.43
CA PRO A 452 13.76 -2.65 -7.98
C PRO A 452 13.33 -3.00 -6.55
N TRP A 453 13.44 -4.27 -6.15
CA TRP A 453 13.01 -4.71 -4.81
C TRP A 453 13.97 -4.33 -3.70
N GLN A 454 15.25 -4.09 -4.00
CA GLN A 454 16.19 -3.53 -3.01
C GLN A 454 15.95 -2.04 -2.81
N HIS A 455 15.58 -1.33 -3.88
CA HIS A 455 15.25 0.10 -3.80
C HIS A 455 13.96 0.38 -3.02
N GLU A 456 13.07 -0.59 -2.83
CA GLU A 456 11.87 -0.43 -1.98
C GLU A 456 12.20 -0.13 -0.52
N ALA A 457 13.43 -0.44 -0.06
CA ALA A 457 13.88 -0.06 1.27
C ALA A 457 14.18 1.44 1.39
N GLU A 458 14.47 2.13 0.28
CA GLU A 458 14.72 3.56 0.31
C GLU A 458 13.48 4.34 0.70
N LYS A 459 13.68 5.31 1.59
CA LYS A 459 12.64 6.17 2.15
C LYS A 459 11.51 5.39 2.83
N ALA A 460 11.78 4.16 3.29
CA ALA A 460 10.80 3.35 3.98
C ALA A 460 10.51 3.90 5.39
N VAL A 461 9.22 4.00 5.72
CA VAL A 461 8.75 4.33 7.06
C VAL A 461 8.11 3.08 7.64
N HIS A 462 8.92 2.13 8.12
CA HIS A 462 8.44 0.79 8.50
C HIS A 462 8.04 0.68 9.98
N GLY A 463 8.05 1.78 10.73
CA GLY A 463 7.59 1.82 12.13
C GLY A 463 8.45 0.99 13.08
N GLY A 464 9.73 0.73 12.78
CA GLY A 464 10.59 -0.13 13.61
C GLY A 464 10.54 -1.62 13.29
N LEU A 465 9.67 -2.07 12.37
CA LEU A 465 9.54 -3.49 12.04
C LEU A 465 10.80 -4.14 11.45
N TRP A 466 11.66 -3.37 10.78
CA TRP A 466 12.87 -3.90 10.15
C TRP A 466 14.08 -3.81 11.08
N ARG A 467 14.40 -2.61 11.59
CA ARG A 467 15.53 -2.38 12.50
C ARG A 467 15.31 -2.89 13.93
N GLY A 468 14.11 -3.39 14.24
CA GLY A 468 13.76 -3.95 15.55
C GLY A 468 14.53 -5.23 15.90
N ALA A 469 14.68 -5.49 17.20
CA ALA A 469 15.43 -6.65 17.71
C ALA A 469 14.78 -8.00 17.39
N TYR A 470 13.45 -8.05 17.39
CA TYR A 470 12.71 -9.31 17.39
C TYR A 470 11.87 -9.47 16.13
N ASP A 471 11.77 -10.71 15.63
CA ASP A 471 10.79 -11.06 14.60
C ASP A 471 9.39 -10.66 15.10
N PRO A 472 8.62 -9.85 14.33
CA PRO A 472 7.34 -9.31 14.77
C PRO A 472 6.36 -10.40 15.22
N ARG A 473 6.31 -11.55 14.53
CA ARG A 473 5.40 -12.65 14.86
C ARG A 473 5.75 -13.29 16.20
N SER A 474 7.03 -13.35 16.54
CA SER A 474 7.53 -13.87 17.82
C SER A 474 7.32 -12.92 19.00
N ALA A 475 7.05 -11.63 18.73
CA ALA A 475 6.79 -10.60 19.74
C ALA A 475 5.29 -10.24 19.86
N LEU A 476 4.50 -10.44 18.80
CA LEU A 476 3.10 -10.01 18.71
C LEU A 476 2.22 -10.56 19.85
N GLY A 477 2.39 -11.82 20.23
CA GLY A 477 1.63 -12.44 21.33
C GLY A 477 1.91 -11.77 22.69
N LEU A 478 3.16 -11.34 22.94
CA LEU A 478 3.51 -10.60 24.15
C LEU A 478 2.98 -9.17 24.09
N ALA A 479 3.07 -8.51 22.92
CA ALA A 479 2.51 -7.18 22.70
C ALA A 479 1.01 -7.15 22.95
N LEU A 480 0.28 -8.19 22.51
CA LEU A 480 -1.15 -8.34 22.77
C LEU A 480 -1.48 -8.37 24.27
N VAL A 481 -0.75 -9.19 25.04
CA VAL A 481 -0.96 -9.33 26.50
C VAL A 481 -0.68 -8.01 27.23
N LEU A 482 0.45 -7.37 26.91
CA LEU A 482 0.82 -6.07 27.51
C LEU A 482 -0.19 -4.97 27.14
N GLY A 483 -0.66 -4.96 25.89
CA GLY A 483 -1.68 -4.02 25.42
C GLY A 483 -3.05 -4.23 26.05
N TRP A 484 -3.44 -5.48 26.37
CA TRP A 484 -4.71 -5.76 27.07
C TRP A 484 -4.75 -5.15 28.47
N GLY A 485 -3.61 -5.10 29.16
CA GLY A 485 -3.50 -4.42 30.47
C GLY A 485 -3.72 -2.91 30.36
N ALA A 486 -3.22 -2.28 29.30
CA ALA A 486 -3.33 -0.83 29.07
C ALA A 486 -4.68 -0.36 28.53
N VAL A 487 -5.49 -1.25 27.93
CA VAL A 487 -6.82 -0.92 27.38
C VAL A 487 -7.94 -1.07 28.43
N ARG A 488 -7.64 -1.66 29.59
CA ARG A 488 -8.59 -1.85 30.71
C ARG A 488 -8.41 -0.87 31.87
N GLY A 489 -7.30 -0.14 31.91
CA GLY A 489 -7.09 1.02 32.79
C GLY A 489 -7.40 2.29 32.04
#